data_AF-A0A955YGQ8-F1
#
_entry.id   AF-A0A955YGQ8-F1
#
_cell.length_a   1.000
_cell.length_b   1.000
_cell.length_c   1.000
_cell.angle_alpha   90.00
_cell.angle_beta   90.00
_cell.angle_gamma   90.00
#
_symmetry.space_group_name_H-M   'P 1'
#
loop_
_entity.id
_entity.type
_entity.pdbx_description
1 polymer ?
#
loop_
_entity_poly.entity_id
_entity_poly.type
_entity_poly.pdbx_seq_one_letter_code
_entity_poly.pdbx_strand_id
1 'polypeptide(L)'
;QETLAFVQQTLLLGGLALVLLIGAVTYIVVRLVVGPVRTAAEVSQKLAAGQLEQRIPEKGEDVIATLARSFNGMADSLQEQITKLGELSRLQQRFVADVSHELRTPLTTIRLAGDVLYDQRDTFPTATARTAELLHTQVQRFEVLLADLLEVSRFDAGAVELEIEPTNLVRLVEDAVESMQPV
;
A
#
# COMPACT_ATOMS: atom_id res chain seq x y z
N GLN A 1 -6.47 41.34 -70.90
CA GLN A 1 -5.46 40.40 -70.35
C GLN A 1 -4.95 40.89 -69.00
N GLU A 2 -4.69 42.18 -68.80
CA GLU A 2 -4.26 42.74 -67.50
C GLU A 2 -5.27 42.57 -66.36
N THR A 3 -6.58 42.67 -66.62
CA THR A 3 -7.63 42.50 -65.60
C THR A 3 -7.70 41.08 -65.03
N LEU A 4 -7.48 40.06 -65.86
CA LEU A 4 -7.41 38.66 -65.44
C LEU A 4 -6.19 38.39 -64.56
N ALA A 5 -5.02 38.93 -64.93
CA ALA A 5 -3.79 38.79 -64.15
C ALA A 5 -3.88 39.48 -62.78
N PHE A 6 -4.48 40.67 -62.73
CA PHE A 6 -4.71 41.40 -61.48
C PHE A 6 -5.60 40.62 -60.50
N VAL A 7 -6.76 40.12 -60.98
CA VAL A 7 -7.68 39.32 -60.16
C VAL A 7 -7.00 38.04 -59.66
N GLN A 8 -6.25 37.35 -60.53
CA GLN A 8 -5.53 36.13 -60.16
C GLN A 8 -4.46 36.40 -59.09
N GLN A 9 -3.71 37.51 -59.19
CA GLN A 9 -2.68 37.88 -58.22
C GLN A 9 -3.27 38.25 -56.86
N THR A 10 -4.38 39.00 -56.82
CA THR A 10 -5.08 39.34 -55.57
C THR A 10 -5.63 38.09 -54.88
N LEU A 11 -6.20 37.15 -55.64
CA LEU A 11 -6.69 35.88 -55.10
C LEU A 11 -5.54 35.02 -54.53
N LEU A 12 -4.39 34.95 -55.22
CA LEU A 12 -3.23 34.21 -54.75
C LEU A 12 -2.64 34.81 -53.47
N LEU A 13 -2.48 36.14 -53.42
CA LEU A 13 -1.98 36.83 -52.22
C LEU A 13 -2.94 36.67 -51.04
N GLY A 14 -4.25 36.82 -51.28
CA GLY A 14 -5.28 36.61 -50.26
C GLY A 14 -5.30 35.17 -49.74
N GLY A 15 -5.20 34.19 -50.65
CA GLY A 15 -5.10 32.78 -50.30
C GLY A 15 -3.85 32.47 -49.47
N LEU A 16 -2.68 32.97 -49.87
CA LEU A 16 -1.44 32.80 -49.12
C LEU A 16 -1.54 33.42 -47.72
N ALA A 17 -2.06 34.65 -47.63
CA ALA A 17 -2.25 35.34 -46.35
C ALA A 17 -3.18 34.55 -45.42
N LEU A 18 -4.27 33.98 -45.96
CA LEU A 18 -5.19 33.15 -45.19
C LEU A 18 -4.53 31.86 -44.68
N VAL A 19 -3.77 31.16 -45.53
CA VAL A 19 -3.03 29.95 -45.13
C VAL A 19 -2.00 30.25 -44.04
N LEU A 20 -1.26 31.36 -44.18
CA LEU A 20 -0.32 31.80 -43.15
C LEU A 20 -1.01 32.15 -41.84
N LEU A 21 -2.17 32.81 -41.89
CA LEU A 21 -2.95 33.16 -40.71
C LEU A 21 -3.48 31.91 -39.99
N ILE A 22 -4.02 30.94 -40.74
CA ILE A 22 -4.46 29.65 -40.18
C ILE A 22 -3.27 28.93 -39.54
N GLY A 23 -2.14 28.82 -40.26
CA GLY A 23 -0.93 28.21 -39.74
C GLY A 23 -0.42 28.87 -38.45
N ALA A 24 -0.45 30.21 -38.39
CA ALA A 24 -0.07 30.96 -37.20
C ALA A 24 -1.02 30.69 -36.02
N VAL A 25 -2.34 30.72 -36.24
CA VAL A 25 -3.33 30.43 -35.20
C VAL A 25 -3.20 28.99 -34.70
N THR A 26 -3.09 28.01 -35.61
CA THR A 26 -2.87 26.60 -35.25
C THR A 26 -1.60 26.44 -34.43
N TYR A 27 -0.49 27.07 -34.83
CA TYR A 27 0.76 27.01 -34.09
C TYR A 27 0.63 27.58 -32.68
N ILE A 28 -0.05 28.73 -32.53
CA ILE A 28 -0.32 29.36 -31.23
C ILE A 28 -1.17 28.44 -30.34
N VAL A 29 -2.27 27.89 -30.86
CA VAL A 29 -3.18 27.01 -30.09
C VAL A 29 -2.46 25.73 -29.65
N VAL A 30 -1.69 25.10 -30.54
CA VAL A 30 -0.93 23.89 -30.19
C VAL A 30 0.08 24.18 -29.07
N ARG A 31 0.77 25.32 -29.14
CA ARG A 31 1.83 25.66 -28.17
C ARG A 31 1.27 26.14 -26.83
N LEU A 32 0.17 26.89 -26.82
CA LEU A 32 -0.39 27.49 -25.61
C LEU A 32 -1.42 26.61 -24.90
N VAL A 33 -2.14 25.75 -25.63
CA VAL A 33 -3.24 24.95 -25.06
C VAL A 33 -2.93 23.45 -25.10
N VAL A 34 -2.64 22.92 -26.29
CA VAL A 34 -2.50 21.46 -26.47
C VAL A 34 -1.25 20.91 -25.77
N GLY A 35 -0.13 21.61 -25.87
CA GLY A 35 1.14 21.23 -25.23
C GLY A 35 1.00 21.04 -23.71
N PRO A 36 0.57 22.08 -22.95
CA PRO A 36 0.40 21.96 -21.51
C PRO A 36 -0.60 20.86 -21.08
N VAL A 37 -1.71 20.70 -21.81
CA VAL A 37 -2.69 19.64 -21.53
C VAL A 37 -2.09 18.25 -21.72
N ARG A 38 -1.27 18.06 -22.76
CA ARG A 38 -0.56 16.80 -22.97
C ARG A 38 0.40 16.51 -21.82
N THR A 39 1.18 17.50 -21.37
CA THR A 39 2.07 17.35 -20.21
C THR A 39 1.29 16.97 -18.96
N ALA A 40 0.13 17.60 -18.72
CA ALA A 40 -0.73 17.25 -17.59
C ALA A 40 -1.20 15.79 -17.65
N ALA A 41 -1.58 15.31 -18.83
CA ALA A 41 -1.98 13.92 -19.05
C ALA A 41 -0.83 12.94 -18.80
N GLU A 42 0.38 13.24 -19.29
CA GLU A 42 1.57 12.42 -19.08
C GLU A 42 1.97 12.35 -17.60
N VAL A 43 1.93 13.47 -16.88
CA VAL A 43 2.21 13.51 -15.43
C VAL A 43 1.14 12.74 -14.65
N SER A 44 -0.13 12.87 -15.03
CA SER A 44 -1.24 12.11 -14.42
C SER A 44 -1.04 10.60 -14.55
N GLN A 45 -0.59 10.13 -15.72
CA GLN A 45 -0.29 8.71 -15.94
C GLN A 45 0.89 8.23 -15.08
N LYS A 46 1.95 9.04 -14.95
CA LYS A 46 3.09 8.72 -14.08
C LYS A 46 2.70 8.67 -12.60
N LEU A 47 1.86 9.62 -12.17
CA LEU A 47 1.34 9.66 -10.81
C LEU A 47 0.50 8.40 -10.50
N ALA A 48 -0.37 8.00 -11.43
CA ALA A 48 -1.15 6.77 -11.34
C ALA A 48 -0.28 5.49 -11.34
N ALA A 49 0.91 5.54 -11.95
CA ALA A 49 1.90 4.47 -11.91
C ALA A 49 2.77 4.48 -10.64
N GLY A 50 2.48 5.36 -9.66
CA GLY A 50 3.19 5.43 -8.38
C GLY A 50 4.39 6.38 -8.34
N GLN A 51 4.66 7.14 -9.41
CA GLN A 51 5.72 8.16 -9.41
C GLN A 51 5.20 9.46 -8.79
N LEU A 52 5.13 9.47 -7.46
CA LEU A 52 4.48 10.51 -6.66
C LEU A 52 5.24 11.84 -6.65
N GLU A 53 6.47 11.90 -7.13
CA GLU A 53 7.32 13.10 -7.10
C GLU A 53 7.11 14.01 -8.33
N GLN A 54 6.40 13.53 -9.36
CA GLN A 54 6.20 14.27 -10.60
C GLN A 54 5.17 15.40 -10.40
N ARG A 55 5.46 16.59 -10.94
CA ARG A 55 4.59 17.77 -10.87
C ARG A 55 4.45 18.43 -12.23
N ILE A 56 3.31 19.10 -12.45
CA ILE A 56 3.08 19.88 -13.66
C ILE A 56 3.79 21.24 -13.49
N PRO A 57 4.59 21.70 -14.48
CA PRO A 57 5.22 23.01 -14.40
C PRO A 57 4.18 24.13 -14.34
N GLU A 58 4.24 24.95 -13.29
CA GLU A 58 3.37 26.11 -13.12
C GLU A 58 3.96 27.32 -13.85
N LYS A 59 3.27 27.83 -14.86
CA LYS A 59 3.70 29.01 -15.64
C LYS A 59 2.51 29.94 -15.87
N GLY A 60 2.68 31.22 -15.53
CA GLY A 60 1.66 32.25 -15.74
C GLY A 60 0.55 32.25 -14.70
N GLU A 61 -0.53 32.98 -15.00
CA GLU A 61 -1.68 33.18 -14.11
C GLU A 61 -3.02 32.80 -14.77
N ASP A 62 -2.98 32.10 -15.90
CA ASP A 62 -4.17 31.72 -16.64
C ASP A 62 -4.86 30.46 -16.06
N VAL A 63 -5.88 29.98 -16.79
CA VAL A 63 -6.63 28.77 -16.44
C VAL A 63 -5.73 27.53 -16.41
N ILE A 64 -4.70 27.47 -17.26
CA ILE A 64 -3.75 26.35 -17.30
C ILE A 64 -2.86 26.36 -16.05
N ALA A 65 -2.38 27.54 -15.63
CA ALA A 65 -1.65 27.68 -14.37
C ALA A 65 -2.50 27.27 -13.16
N THR A 66 -3.79 27.61 -13.18
CA THR A 66 -4.73 27.20 -12.13
C THR A 66 -4.93 25.68 -12.11
N LEU A 67 -5.09 25.04 -13.27
CA LEU A 67 -5.15 23.58 -13.39
C LEU A 67 -3.88 22.93 -12.84
N ALA A 68 -2.70 23.45 -13.21
CA ALA A 68 -1.41 22.93 -12.72
C ALA A 68 -1.32 23.01 -11.19
N ARG A 69 -1.67 24.15 -10.58
CA ARG A 69 -1.72 24.32 -9.12
C ARG A 69 -2.67 23.33 -8.45
N SER A 70 -3.90 23.21 -8.97
CA SER A 70 -4.90 22.29 -8.40
C SER A 70 -4.47 20.83 -8.52
N PHE A 71 -3.86 20.44 -9.64
CA PHE A 71 -3.30 19.09 -9.82
C PHE A 71 -2.13 18.83 -8.87
N ASN A 72 -1.19 19.77 -8.76
CA ASN A 72 -0.03 19.63 -7.88
C ASN A 72 -0.48 19.52 -6.40
N GLY A 73 -1.46 20.32 -5.97
CA GLY A 73 -2.02 20.20 -4.62
C GLY A 73 -2.72 18.85 -4.37
N MET A 74 -3.38 18.28 -5.38
CA MET A 74 -3.93 16.92 -5.29
C MET A 74 -2.80 15.88 -5.16
N ALA A 75 -1.73 16.01 -5.96
CA ALA A 75 -0.59 15.12 -5.91
C ALA A 75 0.13 15.19 -4.55
N ASP A 76 0.29 16.38 -3.98
CA ASP A 76 0.86 16.57 -2.64
C ASP A 76 0.01 15.91 -1.56
N SER A 77 -1.32 16.09 -1.59
CA SER A 77 -2.22 15.46 -0.63
C SER A 77 -2.20 13.93 -0.73
N LEU A 78 -2.16 13.38 -1.95
CA LEU A 78 -2.02 11.94 -2.15
C LEU A 78 -0.68 11.41 -1.61
N GLN A 79 0.42 12.11 -1.88
CA GLN A 79 1.75 11.72 -1.40
C GLN A 79 1.81 11.75 0.13
N GLU A 80 1.24 12.76 0.77
CA GLU A 80 1.14 12.84 2.23
C GLU A 80 0.32 11.67 2.80
N GLN A 81 -0.85 11.39 2.22
CA GLN A 81 -1.70 10.27 2.66
C GLN A 81 -1.00 8.91 2.53
N ILE A 82 -0.30 8.68 1.41
CA ILE A 82 0.45 7.44 1.20
C ILE A 82 1.59 7.30 2.20
N THR A 83 2.34 8.39 2.45
CA THR A 83 3.43 8.41 3.44
C THR A 83 2.89 8.09 4.84
N LYS A 84 1.79 8.75 5.24
CA LYS A 84 1.13 8.53 6.52
C LYS A 84 0.62 7.10 6.66
N LEU A 85 0.05 6.51 5.61
CA LEU A 85 -0.40 5.13 5.61
C LEU A 85 0.78 4.16 5.78
N GLY A 86 1.91 4.42 5.12
CA GLY A 86 3.14 3.66 5.28
C GLY A 86 3.71 3.73 6.70
N GLU A 87 3.69 4.91 7.33
CA GLU A 87 4.11 5.08 8.72
C GLU A 87 3.21 4.34 9.70
N LEU A 88 1.89 4.43 9.51
CA LEU A 88 0.90 3.72 10.33
C LEU A 88 1.06 2.20 10.20
N SER A 89 1.24 1.70 8.97
CA SER A 89 1.50 0.27 8.73
C SER A 89 2.76 -0.19 9.47
N ARG A 90 3.87 0.55 9.38
CA ARG A 90 5.11 0.23 10.13
C ARG A 90 4.94 0.29 11.64
N LEU A 91 4.11 1.19 12.15
CA LEU A 91 3.79 1.26 13.58
C LEU A 91 2.95 0.06 14.02
N GLN A 92 1.95 -0.31 13.23
CA GLN A 92 1.11 -1.48 13.49
C GLN A 92 1.95 -2.78 13.52
N GLN A 93 2.84 -2.96 12.55
CA GLN A 93 3.75 -4.12 12.49
C GLN A 93 4.63 -4.22 13.75
N ARG A 94 5.25 -3.11 14.16
CA ARG A 94 6.07 -3.05 15.39
C ARG A 94 5.25 -3.32 16.64
N PHE A 95 4.09 -2.69 16.76
CA PHE A 95 3.21 -2.87 17.91
C PHE A 95 2.82 -4.35 18.10
N VAL A 96 2.41 -5.04 17.03
CA VAL A 96 2.04 -6.46 17.12
C VAL A 96 3.23 -7.33 17.52
N ALA A 97 4.42 -7.06 16.98
CA ALA A 97 5.65 -7.78 17.35
C ALA A 97 5.99 -7.57 18.83
N ASP A 98 6.00 -6.32 19.29
CA ASP A 98 6.33 -5.96 20.66
C ASP A 98 5.34 -6.58 21.66
N VAL A 99 4.04 -6.46 21.39
CA VAL A 99 2.99 -7.08 22.24
C VAL A 99 3.14 -8.59 22.29
N SER A 100 3.50 -9.24 21.19
CA SER A 100 3.72 -10.69 21.16
C SER A 100 4.84 -11.11 22.11
N HIS A 101 5.94 -10.35 22.13
CA HIS A 101 7.08 -10.62 23.02
C HIS A 101 6.77 -10.29 24.49
N GLU A 102 6.14 -9.15 24.75
CA GLU A 102 5.80 -8.69 26.09
C GLU A 102 4.74 -9.57 26.77
N LEU A 103 3.84 -10.21 26.01
CA LEU A 103 2.85 -11.14 26.57
C LEU A 103 3.40 -12.57 26.75
N ARG A 104 4.33 -13.02 25.91
CA ARG A 104 4.89 -14.38 25.99
C ARG A 104 5.61 -14.64 27.31
N THR A 105 6.38 -13.67 27.79
CA THR A 105 7.16 -13.78 29.03
C THR A 105 6.29 -13.97 30.28
N PRO A 106 5.32 -13.09 30.61
CA PRO A 106 4.46 -13.27 31.79
C PRO A 106 3.56 -14.52 31.65
N LEU A 107 3.11 -14.84 30.44
CA LEU A 107 2.33 -16.06 30.21
C LEU A 107 3.15 -17.32 30.49
N THR A 108 4.41 -17.35 30.08
CA THR A 108 5.34 -18.46 30.38
C THR A 108 5.49 -18.63 31.89
N THR A 109 5.62 -17.54 32.64
CA THR A 109 5.71 -17.57 34.11
C THR A 109 4.41 -18.08 34.76
N ILE A 110 3.24 -17.62 34.29
CA ILE A 110 1.94 -18.09 34.78
C ILE A 110 1.75 -19.58 34.49
N ARG A 111 2.14 -20.03 33.29
CA ARG A 111 2.12 -21.45 32.91
C ARG A 111 3.00 -22.28 33.82
N LEU A 112 4.26 -21.88 34.00
CA LEU A 112 5.20 -22.61 34.86
C LEU A 112 4.67 -22.73 36.29
N ALA A 113 4.10 -21.66 36.84
CA ALA A 113 3.47 -21.70 38.17
C ALA A 113 2.23 -22.63 38.19
N GLY A 114 1.42 -22.58 37.14
CA GLY A 114 0.27 -23.47 36.95
C GLY A 114 0.67 -24.95 36.85
N ASP A 115 1.75 -25.25 36.13
CA ASP A 115 2.31 -26.60 35.98
C ASP A 115 2.76 -27.15 37.33
N VAL A 116 3.47 -26.35 38.13
CA VAL A 116 3.87 -26.74 39.50
C VAL A 116 2.67 -27.05 40.39
N LEU A 117 1.60 -26.24 40.31
CA LEU A 117 0.37 -26.50 41.05
C LEU A 117 -0.37 -27.74 40.56
N TYR A 118 -0.35 -27.98 39.25
CA TYR A 118 -0.97 -29.15 38.63
C TYR A 118 -0.23 -30.44 39.01
N ASP A 119 1.10 -30.43 39.03
CA ASP A 119 1.92 -31.58 39.41
C ASP A 119 1.77 -31.93 40.89
N GLN A 120 1.55 -30.93 41.75
CA GLN A 120 1.31 -31.13 43.19
C GLN A 120 -0.15 -31.44 43.56
N ARG A 121 -1.06 -31.52 42.57
CA ARG A 121 -2.51 -31.58 42.82
C ARG A 121 -2.95 -32.72 43.75
N ASP A 122 -2.25 -33.86 43.73
CA ASP A 122 -2.57 -35.03 44.54
C ASP A 122 -2.31 -34.81 46.05
N THR A 123 -1.54 -33.77 46.39
CA THR A 123 -1.27 -33.36 47.77
C THR A 123 -2.32 -32.41 48.34
N PHE A 124 -3.22 -31.89 47.49
CA PHE A 124 -4.24 -30.93 47.88
C PHE A 124 -5.56 -31.61 48.27
N PRO A 125 -6.41 -30.96 49.10
CA PRO A 125 -7.80 -31.37 49.27
C PRO A 125 -8.54 -31.42 47.93
N THR A 126 -9.50 -32.33 47.77
CA THR A 126 -10.20 -32.60 46.50
C THR A 126 -10.71 -31.36 45.78
N ALA A 127 -11.27 -30.39 46.52
CA ALA A 127 -11.78 -29.14 45.94
C ALA A 127 -10.66 -28.25 45.35
N THR A 128 -9.50 -28.20 46.02
CA THR A 128 -8.33 -27.43 45.57
C THR A 128 -7.64 -28.11 44.41
N ALA A 129 -7.50 -29.45 44.44
CA ALA A 129 -6.98 -30.23 43.32
C ALA A 129 -7.80 -29.98 42.04
N ARG A 130 -9.13 -30.00 42.14
CA ARG A 130 -10.03 -29.70 41.02
C ARG A 130 -9.85 -28.27 40.49
N THR A 131 -9.64 -27.31 41.38
CA THR A 131 -9.36 -25.92 40.99
C THR A 131 -8.03 -25.79 40.25
N ALA A 132 -6.99 -26.51 40.69
CA ALA A 132 -5.69 -26.53 40.01
C ALA A 132 -5.78 -27.14 38.60
N GLU A 133 -6.52 -28.24 38.42
CA GLU A 133 -6.81 -28.83 37.10
C GLU A 133 -7.51 -27.83 36.16
N LEU A 134 -8.53 -27.14 36.67
CA LEU A 134 -9.27 -26.12 35.90
C LEU A 134 -8.36 -24.96 35.52
N LEU A 135 -7.56 -24.43 36.45
CA LEU A 135 -6.62 -23.35 36.18
C LEU A 135 -5.60 -23.74 35.12
N HIS A 136 -4.98 -24.92 35.23
CA HIS A 136 -4.02 -25.41 34.25
C HIS A 136 -4.63 -25.52 32.85
N THR A 137 -5.83 -26.10 32.73
CA THR A 137 -6.56 -26.20 31.45
C THR A 137 -6.88 -24.82 30.87
N GLN A 138 -7.26 -23.85 31.70
CA GLN A 138 -7.55 -22.49 31.23
C GLN A 138 -6.31 -21.74 30.77
N VAL A 139 -5.17 -21.90 31.46
CA VAL A 139 -3.90 -21.29 31.06
C VAL A 139 -3.43 -21.84 29.72
N GLN A 140 -3.50 -23.16 29.51
CA GLN A 140 -3.18 -23.78 28.22
C GLN A 140 -4.09 -23.29 27.10
N ARG A 141 -5.40 -23.23 27.34
CA ARG A 141 -6.35 -22.72 26.35
C ARG A 141 -6.09 -21.25 26.01
N PHE A 142 -5.78 -20.44 27.02
CA PHE A 142 -5.46 -19.03 26.83
C PHE A 142 -4.16 -18.85 26.03
N GLU A 143 -3.16 -19.70 26.23
CA GLU A 143 -1.92 -19.68 25.45
C GLU A 143 -2.17 -19.92 23.96
N VAL A 144 -2.98 -20.94 23.61
CA VAL A 144 -3.34 -21.20 22.21
C VAL A 144 -4.11 -20.03 21.60
N LEU A 145 -5.17 -19.55 22.29
CA LEU A 145 -5.97 -18.43 21.79
C LEU A 145 -5.16 -17.15 21.61
N LEU A 146 -4.21 -16.89 22.52
CA LEU A 146 -3.35 -15.73 22.42
C LEU A 146 -2.36 -15.87 21.26
N ALA A 147 -1.77 -17.06 21.09
CA ALA A 147 -0.89 -17.34 19.97
C ALA A 147 -1.61 -17.12 18.62
N ASP A 148 -2.80 -17.69 18.47
CA ASP A 148 -3.63 -17.56 17.26
C ASP A 148 -4.00 -16.08 17.00
N LEU A 149 -4.40 -15.34 18.04
CA LEU A 149 -4.78 -13.93 17.90
C LEU A 149 -3.59 -13.08 17.45
N LEU A 150 -2.41 -13.30 18.04
CA LEU A 150 -1.20 -12.57 17.68
C LEU A 150 -0.73 -12.94 16.27
N GLU A 151 -0.87 -14.20 15.88
CA GLU A 151 -0.57 -14.66 14.53
C GLU A 151 -1.46 -13.98 13.49
N VAL A 152 -2.79 -14.01 13.67
CA VAL A 152 -3.74 -13.29 12.79
C VAL A 152 -3.42 -11.80 12.75
N SER A 153 -3.11 -11.18 13.90
CA SER A 153 -2.75 -9.77 13.97
C SER A 153 -1.48 -9.44 13.19
N ARG A 154 -0.50 -10.37 13.10
CA ARG A 154 0.72 -10.20 12.29
C ARG A 154 0.41 -10.25 10.80
N PHE A 155 -0.50 -11.13 10.38
CA PHE A 155 -0.98 -11.18 9.00
C PHE A 155 -1.73 -9.90 8.63
N ASP A 156 -2.66 -9.44 9.46
CA ASP A 156 -3.44 -8.20 9.24
C ASP A 156 -2.56 -6.95 9.20
N ALA A 157 -1.46 -6.93 9.96
CA ALA A 157 -0.48 -5.85 9.93
C ALA A 157 0.45 -5.91 8.69
N GLY A 158 0.36 -6.95 7.86
CA GLY A 158 1.29 -7.17 6.74
C GLY A 158 2.73 -7.43 7.20
N ALA A 159 2.92 -7.91 8.44
CA ALA A 159 4.25 -8.21 9.01
C ALA A 159 4.81 -9.56 8.53
N VAL A 160 4.06 -10.29 7.71
CA VAL A 160 4.43 -11.59 7.15
C VAL A 160 4.48 -11.44 5.64
N GLU A 161 5.65 -11.65 5.05
CA GLU A 161 5.85 -11.70 3.61
C GLU A 161 5.77 -13.16 3.14
N LEU A 162 4.97 -13.42 2.12
CA LEU A 162 4.80 -14.77 1.59
C LEU A 162 6.00 -15.11 0.68
N GLU A 163 6.88 -15.98 1.16
CA GLU A 163 7.97 -16.53 0.36
C GLU A 163 7.49 -17.78 -0.40
N ILE A 164 7.52 -17.74 -1.73
CA ILE A 164 7.06 -18.83 -2.59
C ILE A 164 8.28 -19.53 -3.18
N GLU A 165 8.43 -20.82 -2.88
CA GLU A 165 9.46 -21.68 -3.45
C GLU A 165 8.88 -22.95 -4.07
N PRO A 166 9.50 -23.53 -5.12
CA PRO A 166 9.08 -24.81 -5.66
C PRO A 166 9.27 -25.95 -4.65
N THR A 167 8.17 -26.43 -4.08
CA THR A 167 8.18 -27.47 -3.04
C THR A 167 7.56 -28.78 -3.53
N ASN A 168 8.23 -29.90 -3.25
CA ASN A 168 7.67 -31.23 -3.50
C ASN A 168 6.66 -31.58 -2.39
N LEU A 169 5.37 -31.51 -2.72
CA LEU A 169 4.29 -31.79 -1.77
C LEU A 169 4.31 -33.22 -1.21
N VAL A 170 4.80 -34.20 -1.98
CA VAL A 170 4.89 -35.60 -1.50
C VAL A 170 5.87 -35.69 -0.33
N ARG A 171 7.08 -35.13 -0.50
CA ARG A 171 8.09 -35.09 0.55
C ARG A 171 7.62 -34.29 1.77
N LEU A 172 6.97 -33.14 1.54
CA LEU A 172 6.43 -32.32 2.63
C LEU A 172 5.41 -33.09 3.48
N VAL A 173 4.53 -33.87 2.84
CA VAL A 173 3.53 -34.68 3.54
C VAL A 173 4.21 -35.86 4.27
N GLU A 174 5.20 -36.51 3.66
CA GLU A 174 5.98 -37.57 4.31
C GLU A 174 6.67 -37.05 5.58
N ASP A 175 7.39 -35.92 5.48
CA ASP A 175 8.08 -35.28 6.60
C ASP A 175 7.09 -34.88 7.71
N ALA A 176 5.92 -34.34 7.35
CA ALA A 176 4.87 -33.97 8.30
C ALA A 176 4.29 -35.20 9.03
N VAL A 177 4.03 -36.29 8.32
CA VAL A 177 3.53 -37.53 8.90
C VAL A 177 4.57 -38.17 9.82
N GLU A 178 5.84 -38.19 9.42
CA GLU A 178 6.94 -38.70 10.24
C GLU A 178 7.07 -37.91 11.55
N SER A 179 6.92 -36.58 11.50
CA SER A 179 6.96 -35.72 12.71
C SER A 179 5.85 -35.96 13.73
N MET A 180 4.74 -36.61 13.32
CA MET A 180 3.62 -36.95 14.20
C MET A 180 3.66 -38.40 14.70
N GLN A 181 4.62 -39.21 14.27
CA GLN A 181 4.81 -40.55 14.81
C GLN A 181 5.47 -40.45 16.21
N PRO A 182 4.94 -41.16 17.23
CA PRO A 182 5.58 -41.18 18.53
C PRO A 182 6.94 -41.87 18.44
N VAL A 183 7.94 -41.27 19.08
CA VAL A 183 9.29 -41.84 19.25
C VAL A 183 9.23 -43.11 20.10
#